data_AF-Q4TGZ3-F1
#
_entry.id   AF-Q4TGZ3-F1
#
_cell.length_a   1.000
_cell.length_b   1.000
_cell.length_c   1.000
_cell.angle_alpha   90.00
_cell.angle_beta   90.00
_cell.angle_gamma   90.00
#
_symmetry.space_group_name_H-M   'P 1'
#
loop_
_entity.id
_entity.type
_entity.pdbx_description
1 polymer ?
#
loop_
_entity_poly.entity_id
_entity_poly.type
_entity_poly.pdbx_seq_one_letter_code
_entity_poly.pdbx_strand_id
1 'polypeptide(L)'
;MTTDTPSPSVASRVMTFTPSKEEFKDFNQYIAYMEAQGAHRAGMARVIPPKGWKPRKSYDDIDDLVIPAPIQQVVTGQSGLFTQYNIQKKPMTVKEFRKTSNMDKFCNPRYADFDELERKFWKNLTFNPPLYGADVSGTLYDAVS
;
A
#
# COMPACT_ATOMS: atom_id res chain seq x y z
N MET A 1 26.33 -5.81 39.15
CA MET A 1 26.14 -6.05 37.70
C MET A 1 24.78 -6.70 37.55
N THR A 2 23.76 -5.92 37.19
CA THR A 2 22.41 -6.44 36.93
C THR A 2 22.40 -6.96 35.49
N THR A 3 22.26 -8.26 35.34
CA THR A 3 22.10 -8.92 34.04
C THR A 3 20.66 -8.71 33.58
N ASP A 4 20.43 -7.68 32.76
CA ASP A 4 19.21 -7.60 31.96
C ASP A 4 19.28 -8.65 30.86
N THR A 5 18.65 -9.79 31.11
CA THR A 5 18.37 -10.78 30.09
C THR A 5 17.28 -10.20 29.19
N PRO A 6 17.53 -9.93 27.89
CA PRO A 6 16.46 -9.47 27.02
C PRO A 6 15.42 -10.58 26.92
N SER A 7 14.21 -10.29 27.40
CA SER A 7 13.05 -11.15 27.21
C SER A 7 12.93 -11.46 25.71
N PRO A 8 12.74 -12.74 25.31
CA PRO A 8 12.58 -13.07 23.91
C PRO A 8 11.40 -12.26 23.37
N SER A 9 11.68 -11.35 22.44
CA SER A 9 10.65 -10.54 21.81
C SER A 9 9.71 -11.52 21.09
N VAL A 10 8.56 -11.81 21.69
CA VAL A 10 7.48 -12.48 20.97
C VAL A 10 7.20 -11.58 19.78
N ALA A 11 7.57 -12.03 18.58
CA ALA A 11 7.34 -11.27 17.36
C ALA A 11 5.84 -10.96 17.28
N SER A 12 5.50 -9.70 17.53
CA SER A 12 4.12 -9.25 17.54
C SER A 12 3.58 -9.34 16.12
N ARG A 13 2.58 -10.21 15.92
CA ARG A 13 1.95 -10.42 14.61
C ARG A 13 1.08 -9.23 14.23
N VAL A 14 1.00 -8.93 12.94
CA VAL A 14 0.07 -7.93 12.39
C VAL A 14 -1.36 -8.35 12.69
N MET A 15 -2.10 -7.51 13.42
CA MET A 15 -3.48 -7.78 13.82
C MET A 15 -4.46 -7.32 12.74
N THR A 16 -5.57 -8.05 12.58
CA THR A 16 -6.69 -7.67 11.68
C THR A 16 -7.94 -7.39 12.51
N PHE A 17 -8.55 -6.22 12.30
CA PHE A 17 -9.75 -5.74 12.99
C PHE A 17 -10.93 -5.64 12.01
N THR A 18 -12.13 -5.95 12.49
CA THR A 18 -13.39 -5.93 11.71
C THR A 18 -14.48 -5.19 12.50
N PRO A 19 -14.40 -3.85 12.63
CA PRO A 19 -15.35 -3.08 13.42
C PRO A 19 -16.79 -3.23 12.94
N SER A 20 -17.71 -3.10 13.89
CA SER A 20 -19.11 -2.76 13.64
C SER A 20 -19.25 -1.35 13.07
N LYS A 21 -20.43 -1.01 12.54
CA LYS A 21 -20.71 0.35 12.06
C LYS A 21 -20.57 1.39 13.16
N GLU A 22 -20.95 1.03 14.38
CA GLU A 22 -20.88 1.90 15.56
C GLU A 22 -19.43 2.17 15.96
N GLU A 23 -18.60 1.13 16.02
CA GLU A 23 -17.16 1.27 16.33
C GLU A 23 -16.39 2.02 15.25
N PHE A 24 -16.80 1.92 13.98
CA PHE A 24 -16.11 2.55 12.86
C PHE A 24 -16.39 4.07 12.72
N LYS A 25 -17.35 4.63 13.47
CA LYS A 25 -17.71 6.06 13.38
C LYS A 25 -16.63 6.99 13.92
N ASP A 26 -16.00 6.61 15.03
CA ASP A 26 -14.97 7.43 15.69
C ASP A 26 -13.58 6.83 15.43
N PHE A 27 -12.87 7.42 14.49
CA PHE A 27 -11.52 7.01 14.12
C PHE A 27 -10.56 7.04 15.32
N ASN A 28 -10.56 8.12 16.10
CA ASN A 28 -9.60 8.30 17.20
C ASN A 28 -9.86 7.28 18.31
N GLN A 29 -11.13 7.08 18.65
CA GLN A 29 -11.52 6.08 19.64
C GLN A 29 -11.14 4.66 19.18
N TYR A 30 -11.35 4.33 17.91
CA TYR A 30 -11.03 2.99 17.40
C TYR A 30 -9.51 2.74 17.33
N ILE A 31 -8.71 3.76 17.01
CA ILE A 31 -7.25 3.69 17.09
C ILE A 31 -6.78 3.42 18.51
N ALA A 32 -7.29 4.17 19.50
CA ALA A 32 -6.96 3.94 20.91
C ALA A 32 -7.34 2.53 21.38
N TYR A 33 -8.50 2.02 20.93
CA TYR A 33 -8.89 0.63 21.17
C TYR A 33 -7.89 -0.37 20.57
N MET A 34 -7.51 -0.22 19.31
CA MET A 34 -6.54 -1.10 18.65
C MET A 34 -5.18 -1.08 19.37
N GLU A 35 -4.73 0.08 19.83
CA GLU A 35 -3.50 0.22 20.61
C GLU A 35 -3.59 -0.49 21.95
N ALA A 36 -4.73 -0.40 22.65
CA ALA A 36 -4.97 -1.14 23.89
C ALA A 36 -4.94 -2.66 23.69
N GLN A 37 -5.30 -3.15 22.50
CA GLN A 37 -5.15 -4.57 22.12
C GLN A 37 -3.71 -4.95 21.73
N GLY A 38 -2.77 -4.00 21.72
CA GLY A 38 -1.36 -4.22 21.41
C GLY A 38 -1.01 -4.15 19.91
N ALA A 39 -1.91 -3.66 19.05
CA ALA A 39 -1.69 -3.63 17.60
C ALA A 39 -0.44 -2.83 17.19
N HIS A 40 -0.16 -1.73 17.91
CA HIS A 40 1.01 -0.88 17.68
C HIS A 40 2.34 -1.62 17.81
N ARG A 41 2.39 -2.71 18.59
CA ARG A 41 3.63 -3.48 18.80
C ARG A 41 4.17 -4.08 17.51
N ALA A 42 3.27 -4.44 16.59
CA ALA A 42 3.64 -4.97 15.28
C ALA A 42 4.10 -3.90 14.28
N GLY A 43 3.93 -2.61 14.59
CA GLY A 43 4.20 -1.49 13.67
C GLY A 43 3.20 -1.34 12.51
N MET A 44 2.30 -2.31 12.33
CA MET A 44 1.25 -2.32 11.32
C MET A 44 0.02 -3.09 11.81
N ALA A 45 -1.17 -2.60 11.44
CA ALA A 45 -2.44 -3.27 11.66
C ALA A 45 -3.34 -3.13 10.42
N ARG A 46 -4.24 -4.09 10.22
CA ARG A 46 -5.23 -4.09 9.15
C ARG A 46 -6.62 -3.83 9.72
N VAL A 47 -7.37 -2.90 9.15
CA VAL A 47 -8.79 -2.68 9.46
C VAL A 47 -9.61 -3.00 8.22
N ILE A 48 -10.54 -3.94 8.33
CA ILE A 48 -11.52 -4.25 7.28
C ILE A 48 -12.81 -3.50 7.65
N PRO A 49 -13.23 -2.48 6.87
CA PRO A 49 -14.38 -1.65 7.24
C PRO A 49 -15.68 -2.45 7.27
N PRO A 50 -16.72 -1.96 7.98
CA PRO A 50 -18.01 -2.63 8.06
C PRO A 50 -18.60 -2.88 6.67
N LYS A 51 -19.26 -4.03 6.50
CA LYS A 51 -19.90 -4.39 5.23
C LYS A 51 -20.86 -3.29 4.75
N GLY A 52 -20.68 -2.87 3.50
CA GLY A 52 -21.50 -1.84 2.86
C GLY A 52 -21.01 -0.41 3.05
N TRP A 53 -20.04 -0.16 3.92
CA TRP A 53 -19.35 1.14 3.95
C TRP A 53 -18.55 1.32 2.65
N LYS A 54 -18.70 2.48 2.00
CA LYS A 54 -17.95 2.86 0.81
C LYS A 54 -17.59 4.35 0.93
N PRO A 55 -16.34 4.75 0.66
CA PRO A 55 -15.93 6.15 0.72
C PRO A 55 -16.44 6.97 -0.47
N ARG A 56 -16.86 6.28 -1.55
CA ARG A 56 -17.41 6.89 -2.76
C ARG A 56 -18.33 5.94 -3.51
N LYS A 57 -19.18 6.47 -4.38
CA LYS A 57 -20.14 5.68 -5.19
C LYS A 57 -19.49 4.84 -6.30
N SER A 58 -18.66 5.47 -7.15
CA SER A 58 -17.94 4.82 -8.27
C SER A 58 -16.61 5.52 -8.53
N TYR A 59 -15.68 4.87 -9.23
CA TYR A 59 -14.38 5.39 -9.68
C TYR A 59 -14.33 5.64 -11.20
N ASP A 60 -15.46 5.63 -11.92
CA ASP A 60 -15.47 5.74 -13.40
C ASP A 60 -15.06 7.13 -13.93
N ASP A 61 -15.07 8.15 -13.07
CA ASP A 61 -14.81 9.57 -13.38
C ASP A 61 -13.37 10.02 -13.09
N ILE A 62 -12.47 9.11 -12.70
CA ILE A 62 -11.10 9.46 -12.31
C ILE A 62 -10.11 9.50 -13.48
N ASP A 63 -10.55 9.16 -14.69
CA ASP A 63 -9.68 9.00 -15.86
C ASP A 63 -8.88 10.26 -16.22
N ASP A 64 -9.48 11.43 -16.01
CA ASP A 64 -8.90 12.73 -16.31
C ASP A 64 -8.10 13.31 -15.13
N LEU A 65 -8.04 12.62 -13.99
CA LEU A 65 -7.20 13.02 -12.86
C LEU A 65 -5.72 13.06 -13.32
N VAL A 66 -5.05 14.18 -13.06
CA VAL A 66 -3.65 14.38 -13.43
C VAL A 66 -2.73 13.85 -12.32
N ILE A 67 -1.76 13.04 -12.71
CA ILE A 67 -0.58 12.70 -11.91
C ILE A 67 0.51 13.71 -12.31
N PRO A 68 0.82 14.72 -11.47
CA PRO A 68 1.68 15.83 -11.86
C PRO A 68 3.16 15.43 -12.00
N ALA A 69 3.63 14.49 -11.18
CA ALA A 69 5.04 14.08 -11.15
C ALA A 69 5.18 12.55 -11.01
N PRO A 70 4.76 11.76 -12.01
CA PRO A 70 4.96 10.31 -11.97
C PRO A 70 6.46 9.99 -11.89
N ILE A 71 6.83 8.99 -11.11
CA ILE A 71 8.23 8.57 -10.93
C ILE A 71 8.46 7.20 -11.54
N GLN A 72 9.58 7.01 -12.22
CA GLN A 72 10.09 5.70 -12.60
C GLN A 72 11.04 5.20 -11.52
N GLN A 73 10.77 4.01 -10.98
CA GLN A 73 11.53 3.44 -9.86
C GLN A 73 12.65 2.54 -10.38
N VAL A 74 13.86 3.06 -10.47
CA VAL A 74 15.04 2.30 -10.89
C VAL A 74 15.65 1.64 -9.67
N VAL A 75 15.72 0.30 -9.67
CA VAL A 75 16.28 -0.45 -8.55
C VAL A 75 17.61 -1.08 -8.96
N THR A 76 18.61 -0.94 -8.08
CA THR A 76 19.92 -1.60 -8.21
C THR A 76 20.20 -2.40 -6.94
N GLY A 77 20.88 -3.54 -7.06
CA GLY A 77 21.21 -4.39 -5.92
C GLY A 77 21.05 -5.86 -6.25
N GLN A 78 21.32 -6.73 -5.27
CA GLN A 78 21.27 -8.17 -5.42
C GLN A 78 21.17 -8.85 -4.05
N SER A 79 20.84 -10.15 -4.06
CA SER A 79 20.81 -10.99 -2.85
C SER A 79 19.95 -10.43 -1.70
N GLY A 80 18.82 -9.80 -2.04
CA GLY A 80 17.87 -9.26 -1.07
C GLY A 80 18.20 -7.84 -0.57
N LEU A 81 19.31 -7.25 -0.98
CA LEU A 81 19.69 -5.88 -0.63
C LEU A 81 19.65 -4.98 -1.86
N PHE A 82 18.82 -3.92 -1.80
CA PHE A 82 18.54 -3.06 -2.93
C PHE A 82 18.56 -1.58 -2.54
N THR A 83 18.82 -0.73 -3.53
CA THR A 83 18.68 0.72 -3.47
C THR A 83 17.80 1.16 -4.63
N GLN A 84 16.80 2.00 -4.34
CA GLN A 84 15.88 2.56 -5.33
C GLN A 84 16.20 4.03 -5.61
N TYR A 85 16.22 4.40 -6.88
CA TYR A 85 16.33 5.76 -7.38
C TYR A 85 15.05 6.14 -8.11
N ASN A 86 14.57 7.37 -7.91
CA ASN A 86 13.34 7.88 -8.53
C ASN A 86 13.70 8.82 -9.69
N ILE A 87 13.23 8.49 -10.90
CA ILE A 87 13.37 9.35 -12.08
C ILE A 87 12.00 9.94 -12.40
N GLN A 88 11.83 11.24 -12.15
CA GLN A 88 10.59 11.94 -12.48
C GLN A 88 10.33 11.92 -14.00
N LYS A 89 9.07 11.70 -14.36
CA LYS A 89 8.55 11.72 -15.73
C LYS A 89 7.59 12.89 -15.92
N LYS A 90 7.20 13.11 -17.17
CA LYS A 90 6.24 14.16 -17.53
C LYS A 90 4.87 13.86 -16.90
N PRO A 91 4.07 14.88 -16.58
CA PRO A 91 2.70 14.71 -16.11
C PRO A 91 1.90 13.80 -17.06
N MET A 92 0.99 13.02 -16.50
CA MET A 92 0.09 12.16 -17.26
C MET A 92 -1.24 11.99 -16.55
N THR A 93 -2.29 11.60 -17.27
CA THR A 93 -3.59 11.30 -16.64
C THR A 93 -3.62 9.88 -16.07
N VAL A 94 -4.57 9.61 -15.16
CA VAL A 94 -4.82 8.25 -14.66
C VAL A 94 -5.17 7.29 -15.82
N LYS A 95 -5.90 7.76 -16.84
CA LYS A 95 -6.19 6.97 -18.05
C LYS A 95 -4.92 6.56 -18.78
N GLU A 96 -3.98 7.47 -18.97
CA GLU A 96 -2.68 7.19 -19.58
C GLU A 96 -1.86 6.23 -18.73
N PHE A 97 -1.82 6.46 -17.41
CA PHE A 97 -1.10 5.61 -16.46
C PHE A 97 -1.65 4.18 -16.49
N ARG A 98 -2.98 4.00 -16.40
CA ARG A 98 -3.65 2.70 -16.49
C ARG A 98 -3.37 2.00 -17.81
N LYS A 99 -3.36 2.74 -18.93
CA LYS A 99 -2.99 2.18 -20.23
C LYS A 99 -1.56 1.65 -20.21
N THR A 100 -0.62 2.39 -19.65
CA THR A 100 0.79 1.95 -19.52
C THR A 100 0.95 0.75 -18.59
N SER A 101 0.30 0.75 -17.42
CA SER A 101 0.37 -0.37 -16.46
C SER A 101 -0.18 -1.68 -17.02
N ASN A 102 -1.12 -1.62 -17.97
CA ASN A 102 -1.73 -2.78 -18.61
C ASN A 102 -1.01 -3.25 -19.89
N MET A 103 0.07 -2.59 -20.31
CA MET A 103 0.91 -3.08 -21.41
C MET A 103 1.61 -4.38 -20.97
N ASP A 104 1.83 -5.32 -21.91
CA ASP A 104 2.50 -6.61 -21.65
C ASP A 104 3.84 -6.48 -20.91
N LYS A 105 4.52 -5.33 -21.08
CA LYS A 105 5.78 -5.01 -20.40
C LYS A 105 5.63 -4.80 -18.89
N PHE A 106 4.50 -4.27 -18.44
CA PHE A 106 4.28 -3.79 -17.07
C PHE A 106 3.13 -4.50 -16.35
N CYS A 107 2.28 -5.23 -17.07
CA CYS A 107 1.17 -5.94 -16.48
C CYS A 107 1.67 -7.03 -15.51
N ASN A 108 0.82 -7.40 -14.57
CA ASN A 108 1.13 -8.46 -13.63
C ASN A 108 1.50 -9.77 -14.36
N PRO A 109 2.56 -10.48 -13.92
CA PRO A 109 2.83 -11.81 -14.43
C PRO A 109 1.71 -12.77 -14.03
N ARG A 110 1.58 -13.90 -14.71
CA ARG A 110 0.72 -15.00 -14.22
C ARG A 110 1.34 -15.60 -12.95
N TYR A 111 0.53 -15.96 -11.95
CA TYR A 111 0.95 -16.63 -10.72
C TYR A 111 -0.21 -17.47 -10.16
N ALA A 112 0.10 -18.52 -9.40
CA ALA A 112 -0.89 -19.40 -8.77
C ALA A 112 -1.33 -18.88 -7.39
N ASP A 113 -0.39 -18.34 -6.62
CA ASP A 113 -0.61 -17.83 -5.26
C ASP A 113 0.27 -16.60 -4.94
N PHE A 114 0.04 -15.99 -3.77
CA PHE A 114 0.77 -14.80 -3.35
C PHE A 114 2.25 -15.08 -3.08
N ASP A 115 2.62 -16.29 -2.66
CA ASP A 115 4.02 -16.66 -2.40
C ASP A 115 4.81 -16.71 -3.73
N GLU A 116 4.18 -17.20 -4.80
CA GLU A 116 4.77 -17.18 -6.13
C GLU A 116 4.90 -15.76 -6.68
N LEU A 117 3.90 -14.92 -6.48
CA LEU A 117 3.95 -13.51 -6.86
C LEU A 117 5.06 -12.77 -6.10
N GLU A 118 5.21 -13.01 -4.80
CA GLU A 118 6.28 -12.44 -3.97
C GLU A 118 7.66 -12.88 -4.45
N ARG A 119 7.86 -14.18 -4.73
CA ARG A 119 9.11 -14.68 -5.32
C ARG A 119 9.43 -14.00 -6.65
N LYS A 120 8.43 -13.79 -7.50
CA LYS A 120 8.58 -13.09 -8.78
C LYS A 120 8.91 -11.61 -8.59
N PHE A 121 8.31 -10.95 -7.61
CA PHE A 121 8.63 -9.56 -7.28
C PHE A 121 10.11 -9.42 -6.91
N TRP A 122 10.58 -10.15 -5.90
CA TRP A 122 11.98 -10.05 -5.44
C TRP A 122 12.99 -10.49 -6.49
N LYS A 123 12.65 -11.50 -7.30
CA LYS A 123 13.53 -11.98 -8.39
C LYS A 123 13.67 -10.96 -9.50
N ASN A 124 12.62 -10.18 -9.79
CA ASN A 124 12.58 -9.32 -10.98
C ASN A 124 12.66 -7.82 -10.70
N LEU A 125 12.80 -7.42 -9.43
CA LEU A 125 12.74 -6.02 -8.99
C LEU A 125 13.67 -5.06 -9.75
N THR A 126 14.82 -5.54 -10.23
CA THR A 126 15.82 -4.74 -10.97
C THR A 126 15.57 -4.68 -12.49
N PHE A 127 14.62 -5.46 -13.01
CA PHE A 127 14.23 -5.43 -14.42
C PHE A 127 13.00 -4.55 -14.63
N ASN A 128 12.90 -3.95 -15.82
CA ASN A 128 11.76 -3.14 -16.24
C ASN A 128 11.27 -2.14 -15.17
N PRO A 129 12.05 -1.06 -14.91
CA PRO A 129 11.72 -0.09 -13.87
C PRO A 129 10.28 0.44 -14.01
N PRO A 130 9.39 0.18 -13.02
CA PRO A 130 7.97 0.52 -13.12
C PRO A 130 7.74 2.02 -12.94
N LEU A 131 6.55 2.48 -13.36
CA LEU A 131 6.05 3.82 -13.07
C LEU A 131 5.19 3.80 -11.81
N TYR A 132 5.30 4.84 -11.01
CA TYR A 132 4.48 5.05 -9.82
C TYR A 132 3.97 6.50 -9.76
N GLY A 133 2.65 6.68 -9.71
CA GLY A 133 1.98 7.97 -9.53
C GLY A 133 1.84 8.33 -8.05
N ALA A 134 2.97 8.56 -7.38
CA ALA A 134 3.02 8.91 -5.97
C ALA A 134 2.71 10.40 -5.72
N ASP A 135 2.48 10.75 -4.45
CA ASP A 135 2.44 12.13 -3.95
C ASP A 135 1.44 13.07 -4.67
N VAL A 136 0.34 12.50 -5.18
CA VAL A 136 -0.74 13.25 -5.81
C VAL A 136 -1.62 13.88 -4.74
N SER A 137 -1.63 15.21 -4.67
CA SER A 137 -2.50 15.95 -3.74
C SER A 137 -3.97 15.84 -4.16
N GLY A 138 -4.83 15.47 -3.21
CA GLY A 138 -6.28 15.35 -3.43
C GLY A 138 -6.92 14.30 -2.54
N THR A 139 -8.23 14.11 -2.69
CA THR A 139 -8.98 13.02 -2.06
C THR A 139 -9.93 12.40 -3.08
N LEU A 140 -10.19 11.11 -2.93
CA LEU A 140 -11.19 10.37 -3.71
C LEU A 140 -12.45 10.05 -2.87
N TYR A 141 -12.55 10.59 -1.66
CA TYR A 141 -13.78 10.50 -0.87
C TYR A 141 -14.85 11.43 -1.45
N ASP A 142 -16.10 10.96 -1.49
CA ASP A 142 -17.23 11.83 -1.80
C ASP A 142 -17.29 12.96 -0.76
N ALA A 143 -17.75 14.15 -1.17
CA ALA A 143 -17.99 15.23 -0.23
C ALA A 143 -18.99 14.78 0.83
N VAL A 144 -18.71 15.11 2.09
CA VAL A 144 -19.67 14.90 3.19
C VAL A 144 -20.84 15.86 2.94
N SER A 145 -21.99 15.30 2.58
CA SER A 145 -23.27 16.02 2.52
C SER A 145 -23.78 16.35 3.92
#